data_AF-A0A011WLE7-F1
#
_entry.id   AF-A0A011WLE7-F1
#
_cell.length_a   1.000
_cell.length_b   1.000
_cell.length_c   1.000
_cell.angle_alpha   90.00
_cell.angle_beta   90.00
_cell.angle_gamma   90.00
#
_symmetry.space_group_name_H-M   'P 1'
#
loop_
_entity.id
_entity.type
_entity.pdbx_description
1 polymer ?
#
loop_
_entity_poly.entity_id
_entity_poly.type
_entity_poly.pdbx_seq_one_letter_code
_entity_poly.pdbx_strand_id
1 'polypeptide(L)'
;MKNITDYYPSKYCADGVNCVAAGIYEYEGLYFTSISFEQEPEYGEHEDASDISQHPLEDILNKFGVYVQDYFEYDIYYGSKQCHLEFASTDIENIKALRTILGRHVYCDPEGKLVIE
;
A
#
# COMPACT_ATOMS: atom_id res chain seq x y z
N MET A 1 -0.03 10.16 -3.93
CA MET A 1 -0.86 9.11 -3.33
C MET A 1 -1.70 9.75 -2.23
N LYS A 2 -3.02 9.80 -2.43
CA LYS A 2 -3.97 10.38 -1.47
C LYS A 2 -5.08 9.40 -1.09
N ASN A 3 -5.93 9.84 -0.16
CA ASN A 3 -7.10 9.08 0.31
C ASN A 3 -6.72 7.68 0.78
N ILE A 4 -5.55 7.58 1.43
CA ILE A 4 -4.97 6.29 1.81
C ILE A 4 -5.80 5.70 2.96
N THR A 5 -6.41 4.55 2.70
CA THR A 5 -7.33 3.87 3.62
C THR A 5 -7.06 2.38 3.68
N ASP A 6 -7.63 1.69 4.66
CA ASP A 6 -7.55 0.23 4.73
C ASP A 6 -8.26 -0.42 3.53
N TYR A 7 -7.65 -1.48 2.99
CA TYR A 7 -8.30 -2.40 2.06
C TYR A 7 -8.39 -3.80 2.69
N TYR A 8 -9.56 -4.43 2.60
CA TYR A 8 -9.84 -5.72 3.23
C TYR A 8 -10.18 -6.77 2.17
N PRO A 9 -9.17 -7.39 1.53
CA PRO A 9 -9.41 -8.43 0.53
C PRO A 9 -10.00 -9.69 1.20
N SER A 10 -10.86 -10.40 0.47
CA SER A 10 -11.55 -11.61 0.98
C SER A 10 -10.59 -12.71 1.42
N LYS A 11 -9.37 -12.75 0.86
CA LYS A 11 -8.31 -13.71 1.23
C LYS A 11 -7.89 -13.63 2.70
N TYR A 12 -8.16 -12.51 3.39
CA TYR A 12 -7.86 -12.39 4.83
C TYR A 12 -8.79 -13.20 5.73
N CYS A 13 -9.90 -13.70 5.18
CA CYS A 13 -10.79 -14.63 5.86
C CYS A 13 -10.42 -16.11 5.60
N ALA A 14 -9.32 -16.39 4.90
CA ALA A 14 -8.89 -17.76 4.62
C ALA A 14 -8.38 -18.46 5.89
N ASP A 15 -8.53 -19.78 5.93
CA ASP A 15 -8.03 -20.60 7.04
C ASP A 15 -6.52 -20.42 7.21
N GLY A 16 -6.09 -20.23 8.46
CA GLY A 16 -4.69 -20.03 8.83
C GLY A 16 -4.22 -18.57 8.78
N VAL A 17 -5.00 -17.65 8.21
CA VAL A 17 -4.70 -16.21 8.28
C VAL A 17 -5.16 -15.65 9.63
N ASN A 18 -4.22 -15.08 10.38
CA ASN A 18 -4.48 -14.54 11.71
C ASN A 18 -4.52 -13.02 11.68
N CYS A 19 -5.57 -12.40 12.21
CA CYS A 19 -5.57 -10.96 12.49
C CYS A 19 -4.79 -10.71 13.79
N VAL A 20 -3.59 -10.12 13.68
CA VAL A 20 -2.67 -9.92 14.81
C VAL A 20 -2.69 -8.49 15.36
N ALA A 21 -3.19 -7.53 14.58
CA ALA A 21 -3.53 -6.18 14.99
C ALA A 21 -4.57 -5.58 14.03
N ALA A 22 -5.15 -4.42 14.35
CA ALA A 22 -6.10 -3.76 13.47
C ALA A 22 -5.50 -3.50 12.07
N GLY A 23 -6.03 -4.21 11.06
CA GLY A 23 -5.55 -4.15 9.67
C GLY A 23 -4.20 -4.80 9.41
N ILE A 24 -3.68 -5.61 10.35
CA ILE A 24 -2.44 -6.39 10.16
C ILE A 24 -2.76 -7.87 10.34
N TYR A 25 -2.35 -8.65 9.36
CA TYR A 25 -2.61 -10.07 9.28
C TYR A 25 -1.31 -10.85 9.18
N GLU A 26 -1.34 -12.12 9.54
CA GLU A 26 -0.19 -13.01 9.54
C GLU A 26 -0.56 -14.37 8.94
N TYR A 27 0.37 -14.94 8.16
CA TYR A 27 0.30 -16.30 7.64
C TYR A 27 1.73 -16.83 7.46
N GLU A 28 2.03 -17.99 8.07
CA GLU A 28 3.34 -18.68 7.97
C GLU A 28 4.56 -17.78 8.28
N GLY A 29 4.45 -16.90 9.26
CA GLY A 29 5.53 -16.00 9.70
C GLY A 29 5.71 -14.75 8.84
N LEU A 30 4.81 -14.50 7.89
CA LEU A 30 4.77 -13.28 7.09
C LEU A 30 3.63 -12.38 7.56
N TYR A 31 3.92 -11.10 7.79
CA TYR A 31 2.93 -10.09 8.14
C TYR A 31 2.55 -9.28 6.91
N PHE A 32 1.27 -8.98 6.78
CA PHE A 32 0.75 -8.21 5.65
C PHE A 32 -0.36 -7.22 6.05
N THR A 33 -0.47 -6.16 5.27
CA THR A 33 -1.54 -5.17 5.33
C THR A 33 -1.90 -4.80 3.90
N SER A 34 -3.17 -4.51 3.65
CA SER A 34 -3.61 -3.97 2.37
C SER A 34 -4.15 -2.56 2.55
N ILE A 35 -3.81 -1.67 1.61
CA ILE A 35 -4.31 -0.29 1.59
C ILE A 35 -4.93 0.00 0.23
N SER A 36 -5.76 1.03 0.21
CA SER A 36 -6.27 1.64 -1.00
C SER A 36 -5.90 3.11 -1.06
N PHE A 37 -5.62 3.63 -2.26
CA PHE A 37 -5.21 5.02 -2.48
C PHE A 37 -5.57 5.47 -3.89
N GLU A 38 -5.47 6.77 -4.13
CA GLU A 38 -5.54 7.37 -5.46
C GLU A 38 -4.18 7.92 -5.88
N GLN A 39 -3.85 7.75 -7.16
CA GLN A 39 -2.66 8.34 -7.77
C GLN A 39 -2.86 9.82 -8.10
N GLU A 40 -1.76 10.59 -8.07
CA GLU A 40 -1.77 12.04 -8.30
C GLU A 40 -0.76 12.46 -9.38
N PRO A 41 -1.18 12.55 -10.65
CA PRO A 41 -0.32 12.94 -11.77
C PRO A 41 0.40 14.28 -11.57
N GLU A 42 -0.18 15.19 -10.80
CA GLU A 42 0.45 16.47 -10.42
C GLU A 42 1.74 16.32 -9.62
N TYR A 43 1.97 15.16 -8.98
CA TYR A 43 3.22 14.79 -8.29
C TYR A 43 4.08 13.78 -9.06
N GLY A 44 3.77 13.53 -10.34
CA GLY A 44 4.52 12.63 -11.20
C GLY A 44 4.11 11.15 -11.11
N GLU A 45 2.97 10.86 -10.46
CA GLU A 45 2.33 9.54 -10.52
C GLU A 45 1.57 9.34 -11.84
N HIS A 46 1.03 8.14 -12.04
CA HIS A 46 0.31 7.75 -13.24
C HIS A 46 -1.17 8.07 -13.09
N GLU A 47 -1.87 7.97 -14.22
CA GLU A 47 -3.26 8.40 -14.30
C GLU A 47 -4.21 7.48 -13.53
N ASP A 48 -4.06 6.17 -13.60
CA ASP A 48 -5.07 5.25 -13.08
C ASP A 48 -4.47 3.92 -12.63
N ALA A 49 -5.28 3.14 -11.94
CA ALA A 49 -4.88 1.91 -11.28
C ALA A 49 -4.42 0.79 -12.23
N SER A 50 -4.59 0.93 -13.55
CA SER A 50 -4.03 -0.02 -14.52
C SER A 50 -2.51 0.02 -14.60
N ASP A 51 -1.90 1.10 -14.11
CA ASP A 51 -0.45 1.30 -14.08
C ASP A 51 -0.06 2.05 -12.80
N ILE A 52 0.19 1.31 -11.72
CA ILE A 52 0.60 1.90 -10.44
C ILE A 52 2.05 2.40 -10.55
N SER A 53 2.24 3.69 -10.28
CA SER A 53 3.54 4.35 -10.34
C SER A 53 4.56 3.83 -9.36
N GLN A 54 5.81 3.80 -9.82
CA GLN A 54 6.98 3.51 -8.98
C GLN A 54 7.29 4.65 -8.00
N HIS A 55 6.93 5.89 -8.31
CA HIS A 55 7.06 7.02 -7.39
C HIS A 55 5.66 7.42 -6.90
N PRO A 56 5.40 7.52 -5.58
CA PRO A 56 6.31 7.36 -4.44
C PRO A 56 6.47 5.90 -3.93
N LEU A 57 5.94 4.90 -4.64
CA LEU A 57 5.89 3.52 -4.15
C LEU A 57 7.25 2.95 -3.71
N GLU A 58 8.29 3.02 -4.54
CA GLU A 58 9.62 2.48 -4.22
C GLU A 58 10.23 3.14 -2.98
N ASP A 59 10.02 4.45 -2.80
CA ASP A 59 10.50 5.16 -1.62
C ASP A 59 9.76 4.72 -0.35
N ILE A 60 8.46 4.40 -0.44
CA ILE A 60 7.68 3.80 0.64
C ILE A 60 8.24 2.42 1.00
N LEU A 61 8.47 1.56 0.00
CA LEU A 61 9.03 0.22 0.21
C LEU A 61 10.37 0.29 0.95
N ASN A 62 11.27 1.15 0.47
CA ASN A 62 12.59 1.36 1.07
C ASN A 62 12.51 1.96 2.48
N LYS A 63 11.67 2.98 2.68
CA LYS A 63 11.54 3.68 3.98
C LYS A 63 11.04 2.75 5.09
N PHE A 64 10.09 1.88 4.78
CA PHE A 64 9.42 1.06 5.78
C PHE A 64 9.93 -0.39 5.83
N GLY A 65 10.81 -0.82 4.93
CA GLY A 65 11.33 -2.20 4.94
C GLY A 65 10.25 -3.23 4.58
N VAL A 66 9.39 -2.87 3.63
CA VAL A 66 8.28 -3.70 3.13
C VAL A 66 8.43 -3.94 1.64
N TYR A 67 7.72 -4.92 1.09
CA TYR A 67 7.63 -5.16 -0.34
C TYR A 67 6.16 -5.36 -0.76
N VAL A 68 5.85 -5.13 -2.04
CA VAL A 68 4.51 -5.43 -2.57
C VAL A 68 4.35 -6.94 -2.71
N GLN A 69 3.35 -7.48 -2.05
CA GLN A 69 2.98 -8.90 -2.11
C GLN A 69 1.89 -9.17 -3.16
N ASP A 70 1.02 -8.19 -3.40
CA ASP A 70 -0.11 -8.31 -4.33
C ASP A 70 -0.50 -6.92 -4.85
N TYR A 71 -0.78 -6.84 -6.15
CA TYR A 71 -1.23 -5.62 -6.84
C TYR A 71 -2.75 -5.61 -7.06
N PHE A 72 -3.46 -6.71 -6.76
CA PHE A 72 -4.90 -6.84 -6.99
C PHE A 72 -5.34 -6.47 -8.41
N GLU A 73 -4.53 -6.77 -9.43
CA GLU A 73 -4.74 -6.34 -10.83
C GLU A 73 -6.11 -6.76 -11.40
N TYR A 74 -6.68 -7.87 -10.91
CA TYR A 74 -7.97 -8.38 -11.35
C TYR A 74 -9.18 -7.68 -10.71
N ASP A 75 -8.98 -6.93 -9.62
CA ASP A 75 -10.05 -6.17 -8.95
C ASP A 75 -10.23 -4.78 -9.57
N ILE A 76 -9.35 -4.39 -10.50
CA ILE A 76 -9.28 -3.04 -11.06
C ILE A 76 -10.12 -2.94 -12.34
N TYR A 77 -11.07 -2.00 -12.35
CA TYR A 77 -11.72 -1.56 -13.58
C TYR A 77 -10.79 -0.60 -14.34
N TYR A 78 -10.62 -0.81 -15.65
CA TYR A 78 -9.79 0.07 -16.49
C TYR A 78 -10.24 1.54 -16.36
N GLY A 79 -9.29 2.43 -16.04
CA GLY A 79 -9.58 3.85 -15.77
C GLY A 79 -10.03 4.15 -14.33
N SER A 80 -10.08 3.16 -13.43
CA SER A 80 -10.30 3.40 -12.00
C SER A 80 -9.16 4.21 -11.41
N LYS A 81 -9.47 5.28 -10.69
CA LYS A 81 -8.47 6.03 -9.92
C LYS A 81 -8.09 5.33 -8.60
N GLN A 82 -8.91 4.37 -8.15
CA GLN A 82 -8.70 3.64 -6.91
C GLN A 82 -7.73 2.48 -7.12
N CYS A 83 -6.57 2.56 -6.50
CA CYS A 83 -5.53 1.54 -6.48
C CYS A 83 -5.63 0.70 -5.20
N HIS A 84 -5.16 -0.54 -5.26
CA HIS A 84 -5.05 -1.44 -4.12
C HIS A 84 -3.68 -2.09 -4.12
N LEU A 85 -3.01 -2.13 -2.96
CA LEU A 85 -1.75 -2.82 -2.80
C LEU A 85 -1.74 -3.59 -1.48
N GLU A 86 -1.21 -4.80 -1.54
CA GLU A 86 -0.81 -5.54 -0.35
C GLU A 86 0.69 -5.38 -0.13
N PHE A 87 1.05 -5.00 1.09
CA PHE A 87 2.42 -4.91 1.54
C PHE A 87 2.71 -6.03 2.52
N ALA A 88 3.90 -6.60 2.44
CA ALA A 88 4.35 -7.64 3.34
C ALA A 88 5.75 -7.38 3.91
N SER A 89 6.01 -7.99 5.07
CA SER A 89 7.29 -8.01 5.74
C SER A 89 7.35 -9.18 6.72
N THR A 90 8.54 -9.69 6.99
CA THR A 90 8.76 -10.67 8.06
C THR A 90 8.85 -10.01 9.44
N ASP A 91 8.89 -8.68 9.51
CA ASP A 91 8.84 -7.90 10.74
C ASP A 91 7.52 -7.13 10.84
N ILE A 92 6.75 -7.40 11.90
CA ILE A 92 5.49 -6.70 12.17
C ILE A 92 5.68 -5.20 12.41
N GLU A 93 6.83 -4.79 12.95
CA GLU A 93 7.10 -3.37 13.21
C GLU A 93 7.23 -2.57 11.92
N ASN A 94 7.71 -3.19 10.83
CA ASN A 94 7.73 -2.57 9.50
C ASN A 94 6.31 -2.34 8.99
N ILE A 95 5.41 -3.32 9.16
CA ILE A 95 3.99 -3.18 8.78
C ILE A 95 3.29 -2.10 9.62
N LYS A 96 3.55 -2.07 10.94
CA LYS A 96 3.01 -1.00 11.81
C LYS A 96 3.52 0.38 11.40
N ALA A 97 4.80 0.50 11.07
CA ALA A 97 5.41 1.74 10.62
C ALA A 97 4.80 2.20 9.29
N LEU A 98 4.64 1.29 8.32
CA LEU A 98 3.96 1.58 7.05
C LEU A 98 2.55 2.13 7.30
N ARG A 99 1.76 1.48 8.17
CA ARG A 99 0.37 1.88 8.46
C ARG A 99 0.23 3.29 9.05
N THR A 100 1.32 3.95 9.45
CA THR A 100 1.29 5.38 9.84
C THR A 100 0.96 6.33 8.70
N ILE A 101 0.98 5.85 7.43
CA ILE A 101 0.55 6.62 6.25
C ILE A 101 -0.97 6.63 6.03
N LEU A 102 -1.75 5.82 6.76
CA LEU A 102 -3.20 5.83 6.63
C LEU A 102 -3.75 7.22 6.97
N GLY A 103 -4.63 7.75 6.12
CA GLY A 103 -5.18 9.10 6.21
C GLY A 103 -4.18 10.23 5.91
N ARG A 104 -2.95 9.91 5.50
CA ARG A 104 -1.93 10.88 5.08
C ARG A 104 -1.96 11.10 3.58
N HIS A 105 -1.34 12.19 3.15
CA HIS A 105 -0.95 12.43 1.77
C HIS A 105 0.52 12.06 1.60
N VAL A 106 0.84 11.24 0.60
CA VAL A 106 2.20 10.73 0.35
C VAL A 106 2.59 11.00 -1.09
N TYR A 107 3.67 11.74 -1.31
CA TYR A 107 4.10 12.17 -2.64
C TYR A 107 5.61 12.45 -2.66
N CYS A 108 6.19 12.63 -3.85
CA CYS A 108 7.55 13.12 -3.99
C CYS A 108 7.54 14.63 -4.25
N ASP A 109 8.36 15.38 -3.51
CA ASP A 109 8.53 16.81 -3.74
C ASP A 109 9.31 17.09 -5.06
N PRO A 110 9.44 18.36 -5.50
CA PRO A 110 10.18 18.68 -6.72
C PRO A 110 11.67 18.29 -6.72
N GLU A 111 12.25 17.98 -5.56
CA GLU A 111 13.62 17.48 -5.42
C GLU A 111 13.68 15.94 -5.45
N GLY A 112 12.54 15.27 -5.62
CA GLY A 112 12.41 13.81 -5.64
C GLY A 112 12.39 13.18 -4.25
N LYS A 113 12.17 13.96 -3.19
CA LYS A 113 12.16 13.44 -1.82
C LYS A 113 10.76 13.04 -1.40
N LEU A 114 10.65 11.87 -0.78
CA LEU A 114 9.39 11.39 -0.19
C LEU A 114 8.90 12.31 0.94
N VAL A 115 7.65 12.75 0.81
CA VAL A 115 6.89 13.55 1.77
C VAL A 115 5.68 12.74 2.27
N ILE A 116 5.38 12.84 3.57
CA ILE A 116 4.24 12.19 4.24
C ILE A 116 3.61 13.24 5.16
N GLU A 117 2.40 13.70 4.84
CA GLU A 117 1.69 14.80 5.54
C GLU A 117 0.33 14.38 6.08
#